data_AF-V2WVB4-F1
#
_entry.id   AF-V2WVB4-F1
#
_cell.length_a   1.000
_cell.length_b   1.000
_cell.length_c   1.000
_cell.angle_alpha   90.00
_cell.angle_beta   90.00
_cell.angle_gamma   90.00
#
_symmetry.space_group_name_H-M   'P 1'
#
loop_
_entity.id
_entity.type
_entity.pdbx_description
1 polymer ?
#
loop_
_entity_poly.entity_id
_entity_poly.type
_entity_poly.pdbx_seq_one_letter_code
_entity_poly.pdbx_strand_id
1 'polypeptide(L)'
;MALDLSPEDLDLDLLPTYKYSIGVIVGLVNDYFSWNMEKLQLEQDGDRIRNAVAVLLRQYAISERQAQAEVKKIIVGEEAKVRSLFDRHVTAMSEGMRRYLEQLQLFASGYSFWCATAPRYIRAQDLLESDSDQSSDSD
;
A
#
# COMPACT_ATOMS: atom_id res chain seq x y z
N MET A 1 -9.99 24.14 -8.29
CA MET A 1 -9.33 24.08 -9.61
C MET A 1 -9.85 22.86 -10.33
N ALA A 2 -10.47 23.03 -11.49
CA ALA A 2 -10.80 21.90 -12.35
C ALA A 2 -9.50 21.45 -13.05
N LEU A 3 -9.23 20.14 -13.06
CA LEU A 3 -8.15 19.57 -13.85
C LEU A 3 -8.64 19.52 -15.30
N ASP A 4 -7.90 20.20 -16.18
CA ASP A 4 -8.16 20.17 -17.62
C ASP A 4 -7.25 19.12 -18.25
N LEU A 5 -7.79 17.94 -18.54
CA LEU A 5 -7.07 16.88 -19.23
C LEU A 5 -7.33 17.03 -20.73
N SER A 6 -6.27 17.15 -21.53
CA SER A 6 -6.44 17.29 -22.98
C SER A 6 -6.86 15.95 -23.59
N PRO A 7 -7.54 15.94 -24.76
CA PRO A 7 -7.82 14.71 -25.48
C PRO A 7 -6.55 13.90 -25.80
N GLU A 8 -5.45 14.57 -26.14
CA GLU A 8 -4.15 13.93 -26.41
C GLU A 8 -3.55 13.24 -25.18
N ASP A 9 -3.84 13.75 -23.97
CA ASP A 9 -3.44 13.10 -22.72
C ASP A 9 -4.16 11.74 -22.52
N LEU A 10 -5.38 11.59 -23.05
CA LEU A 10 -6.13 10.34 -22.98
C LEU A 10 -5.62 9.28 -23.97
N ASP A 11 -4.95 9.72 -25.03
CA ASP A 11 -4.31 8.84 -26.03
C ASP A 11 -2.96 8.29 -25.54
N LEU A 12 -2.39 8.86 -24.48
CA LEU A 12 -1.24 8.28 -23.79
C LEU A 12 -1.70 7.01 -23.03
N ASP A 13 -1.20 5.84 -23.43
CA ASP A 13 -1.35 4.56 -22.70
C ASP A 13 -0.60 4.52 -21.34
N LEU A 14 -0.39 5.70 -20.75
CA LEU A 14 0.21 5.93 -19.46
C LEU A 14 -0.83 5.87 -18.35
N LEU A 15 -1.98 6.52 -18.55
CA LEU A 15 -2.95 6.78 -17.49
C LEU A 15 -3.50 5.50 -16.85
N PRO A 16 -3.89 4.45 -17.60
CA PRO A 16 -4.40 3.21 -17.01
C PRO A 16 -3.31 2.51 -16.17
N THR A 17 -2.10 2.38 -16.73
CA THR A 17 -0.95 1.76 -16.06
C THR A 17 -0.59 2.51 -14.77
N TYR A 18 -0.57 3.85 -14.83
CA TYR A 18 -0.23 4.68 -13.70
C TYR A 18 -1.28 4.57 -12.57
N LYS A 19 -2.57 4.66 -12.91
CA LYS A 19 -3.67 4.47 -11.95
C LYS A 19 -3.66 3.09 -11.33
N TYR A 20 -3.39 2.05 -12.13
CA TYR A 20 -3.26 0.69 -11.64
C TYR A 20 -2.15 0.58 -10.59
N SER A 21 -0.95 1.09 -10.90
CA SER A 21 0.17 1.09 -9.96
C SER A 21 -0.13 1.85 -8.68
N ILE A 22 -0.78 3.02 -8.77
CA ILE A 22 -1.24 3.77 -7.58
C ILE A 22 -2.23 2.94 -6.76
N GLY A 23 -3.17 2.26 -7.41
CA GLY A 23 -4.13 1.35 -6.76
C GLY A 23 -3.45 0.20 -6.02
N VAL A 24 -2.45 -0.43 -6.65
CA VAL A 24 -1.65 -1.48 -6.02
C VAL A 24 -0.89 -0.95 -4.80
N ILE A 25 -0.26 0.23 -4.91
CA ILE A 25 0.46 0.86 -3.79
C ILE A 25 -0.49 1.06 -2.61
N VAL A 26 -1.60 1.77 -2.80
CA VAL A 26 -2.50 2.09 -1.68
C VAL A 26 -3.17 0.84 -1.09
N GLY A 27 -3.55 -0.13 -1.93
CA GLY A 27 -4.14 -1.38 -1.45
C GLY A 27 -3.15 -2.20 -0.62
N LEU A 28 -1.93 -2.41 -1.13
CA LEU A 28 -0.94 -3.22 -0.41
C LEU A 28 -0.34 -2.51 0.79
N VAL A 29 -0.23 -1.18 0.76
CA VAL A 29 0.15 -0.39 1.94
C VAL A 29 -0.89 -0.55 3.04
N ASN A 30 -2.19 -0.54 2.70
CA ASN A 30 -3.24 -0.85 3.66
C ASN A 30 -3.02 -2.24 4.26
N ASP A 31 -2.94 -3.26 3.41
CA ASP A 31 -2.74 -4.65 3.84
C ASP A 31 -1.51 -4.84 4.74
N TYR A 32 -0.40 -4.16 4.40
CA TYR A 32 0.85 -4.24 5.16
C TYR A 32 0.70 -3.67 6.57
N PHE A 33 0.11 -2.48 6.73
CA PHE A 33 -0.05 -1.84 8.05
C PHE A 33 -1.27 -2.35 8.82
N SER A 34 -2.29 -2.86 8.15
CA SER A 34 -3.50 -3.41 8.79
C SER A 34 -3.36 -4.84 9.27
N TRP A 35 -2.33 -5.57 8.82
CA TRP A 35 -2.17 -7.00 9.06
C TRP A 35 -2.41 -7.42 10.51
N ASN A 36 -1.73 -6.78 11.46
CA ASN A 36 -1.83 -7.13 12.89
C ASN A 36 -3.25 -6.93 13.44
N MET A 37 -3.92 -5.86 13.03
CA MET A 37 -5.30 -5.59 13.44
C MET A 37 -6.27 -6.62 12.83
N GLU A 38 -6.13 -6.93 11.55
CA GLU A 38 -7.00 -7.89 10.87
C GLU A 38 -6.81 -9.32 11.40
N LYS A 39 -5.58 -9.67 11.79
CA LYS A 39 -5.25 -10.93 12.48
C LYS A 39 -5.96 -11.02 13.83
N LEU A 40 -5.88 -9.98 14.66
CA LEU A 40 -6.59 -9.93 15.94
C LEU A 40 -8.12 -10.01 15.76
N GLN A 41 -8.66 -9.33 14.75
CA GLN A 41 -10.10 -9.40 14.42
C GLN A 41 -10.53 -10.80 14.00
N LEU A 42 -9.73 -11.51 13.21
CA LEU A 42 -10.00 -12.91 12.88
C LEU A 42 -10.04 -13.79 14.13
N GLU A 43 -9.12 -13.57 15.07
CA GLU A 43 -9.07 -14.33 16.33
C GLU A 43 -10.29 -14.05 17.22
N GLN A 44 -10.80 -12.81 17.22
CA GLN A 44 -11.94 -12.39 18.04
C GLN A 44 -13.30 -12.76 17.42
N ASP A 45 -13.48 -12.47 16.13
CA ASP A 45 -14.80 -12.49 15.47
C ASP A 45 -14.96 -13.66 14.50
N GLY A 46 -13.87 -14.37 14.18
CA GLY A 46 -13.87 -15.49 13.23
C GLY A 46 -14.12 -15.09 11.78
N ASP A 47 -14.05 -13.79 11.44
CA ASP A 47 -14.33 -13.30 10.08
C ASP A 47 -13.18 -13.55 9.11
N ARG A 48 -13.48 -13.68 7.81
CA ARG A 48 -12.51 -14.01 6.77
C ARG A 48 -11.57 -12.84 6.48
N ILE A 49 -10.27 -13.03 6.72
CA ILE A 49 -9.22 -12.11 6.25
C ILE A 49 -9.13 -12.08 4.71
N ARG A 50 -9.05 -10.85 4.17
CA ARG A 50 -8.80 -10.54 2.75
C ARG A 50 -7.61 -9.59 2.64
N ASN A 51 -6.44 -10.11 2.99
CA ASN A 51 -5.19 -9.37 3.08
C ASN A 51 -4.10 -10.10 2.26
N ALA A 52 -3.24 -9.37 1.57
CA ALA A 52 -2.15 -9.90 0.78
C ALA A 52 -1.19 -10.78 1.61
N VAL A 53 -0.91 -10.44 2.87
CA VAL A 53 -0.09 -11.26 3.77
C VAL A 53 -0.72 -12.63 3.97
N ALA A 54 -2.03 -12.70 4.25
CA ALA A 54 -2.75 -13.98 4.37
C ALA A 54 -2.75 -14.79 3.07
N VAL A 55 -2.82 -14.13 1.90
CA VAL A 55 -2.72 -14.81 0.60
C VAL A 55 -1.34 -15.46 0.46
N LEU A 56 -0.25 -14.71 0.73
CA LEU A 56 1.12 -15.22 0.61
C LEU A 56 1.41 -16.38 1.57
N LEU A 57 0.95 -16.27 2.82
CA LEU A 57 1.08 -17.33 3.82
C LEU A 57 0.44 -18.64 3.33
N ARG A 58 -0.78 -18.56 2.79
CA ARG A 58 -1.53 -19.73 2.29
C ARG A 58 -0.94 -20.31 1.01
N GLN A 59 -0.44 -19.46 0.11
CA GLN A 59 0.01 -19.89 -1.21
C GLN A 59 1.43 -20.46 -1.21
N TYR A 60 2.32 -19.94 -0.36
CA TYR A 60 3.76 -20.23 -0.45
C TYR A 60 4.36 -20.89 0.79
N ALA A 61 3.59 -21.14 1.86
CA ALA A 61 4.06 -21.76 3.10
C ALA A 61 5.33 -21.07 3.68
N ILE A 62 5.35 -19.74 3.62
CA ILE A 62 6.43 -18.90 4.15
C ILE A 62 6.06 -18.34 5.53
N SER A 63 7.05 -17.82 6.26
CA SER A 63 6.80 -17.14 7.54
C SER A 63 6.07 -15.81 7.35
N GLU A 64 5.39 -15.34 8.40
CA GLU A 64 4.70 -14.04 8.43
C GLU A 64 5.65 -12.88 8.07
N ARG A 65 6.86 -12.88 8.64
CA ARG A 65 7.90 -11.91 8.34
C ARG A 65 8.30 -11.92 6.86
N GLN A 66 8.43 -13.10 6.25
CA GLN A 66 8.74 -13.21 4.82
C GLN A 66 7.58 -12.70 3.96
N ALA A 67 6.34 -13.03 4.31
CA ALA A 67 5.16 -12.55 3.59
C ALA A 67 5.06 -11.01 3.63
N GLN A 68 5.22 -10.39 4.81
CA GLN A 68 5.26 -8.93 4.94
C GLN A 68 6.41 -8.31 4.13
N ALA A 69 7.59 -8.93 4.13
CA ALA A 69 8.73 -8.46 3.34
C ALA A 69 8.45 -8.50 1.83
N GLU A 70 7.78 -9.54 1.33
CA GLU A 70 7.38 -9.62 -0.08
C GLU A 70 6.30 -8.59 -0.44
N VAL A 71 5.30 -8.35 0.41
CA VAL A 71 4.33 -7.26 0.21
C VAL A 71 5.04 -5.91 0.11
N LYS A 72 5.95 -5.62 1.06
CA LYS A 72 6.74 -4.38 1.06
C LYS A 72 7.58 -4.22 -0.20
N LYS A 73 8.19 -5.30 -0.68
CA LYS A 73 8.96 -5.31 -1.92
C LYS A 73 8.11 -4.97 -3.14
N ILE A 74 6.87 -5.48 -3.22
CA ILE A 74 5.93 -5.14 -4.30
C ILE A 74 5.56 -3.65 -4.24
N ILE A 75 5.25 -3.12 -3.05
CA ILE A 75 4.94 -1.70 -2.85
C ILE A 75 6.07 -0.82 -3.39
N VAL A 76 7.31 -1.05 -2.92
CA VAL A 76 8.49 -0.27 -3.33
C VAL A 76 8.75 -0.41 -4.84
N GLY A 77 8.52 -1.60 -5.39
CA GLY A 77 8.62 -1.84 -6.83
C GLY A 77 7.64 -1.01 -7.66
N GLU A 78 6.38 -0.94 -7.22
CA GLU A 78 5.35 -0.12 -7.90
C GLU A 78 5.61 1.39 -7.70
N GLU A 79 6.11 1.84 -6.55
CA GLU A 79 6.54 3.23 -6.34
C GLU A 79 7.65 3.64 -7.32
N ALA A 80 8.67 2.79 -7.47
CA ALA A 80 9.76 3.01 -8.43
C ALA A 80 9.25 3.02 -9.87
N LYS A 81 8.31 2.14 -10.20
CA LYS A 81 7.67 2.08 -11.53
C LYS A 81 6.86 3.35 -11.83
N VAL A 82 6.08 3.85 -10.87
CA VAL A 82 5.32 5.11 -11.01
C VAL A 82 6.27 6.29 -11.26
N ARG A 83 7.37 6.38 -10.50
CA ARG A 83 8.41 7.39 -10.72
C ARG A 83 8.99 7.31 -12.13
N SER A 84 9.41 6.11 -12.55
CA SER A 84 9.97 5.88 -13.88
C SER A 84 8.97 6.18 -15.01
N LEU A 85 7.69 5.86 -14.82
CA LEU A 85 6.63 6.18 -15.78
C LEU A 85 6.44 7.70 -15.93
N PHE A 86 6.43 8.42 -14.81
CA PHE A 86 6.34 9.88 -14.81
C PHE A 86 7.53 10.51 -15.54
N ASP A 87 8.77 10.15 -15.16
CA ASP A 87 9.99 10.75 -15.70
C ASP A 87 10.13 10.51 -17.21
N ARG A 88 9.68 9.34 -17.71
CA ARG A 88 9.70 9.02 -19.15
C ARG A 88 8.74 9.86 -20.00
N HIS A 89 7.64 10.35 -19.42
CA HIS A 89 6.57 11.02 -20.17
C HIS A 89 6.40 12.49 -19.81
N VAL A 90 7.13 13.00 -18.81
CA VAL A 90 6.96 14.35 -18.26
C VAL A 90 7.06 15.46 -19.32
N THR A 91 7.86 15.26 -20.38
CA THR A 91 8.01 16.21 -21.48
C THR A 91 6.95 16.09 -22.57
N ALA A 92 6.22 14.97 -22.63
CA ALA A 92 5.21 14.67 -23.64
C ALA A 92 3.77 14.95 -23.18
N MET A 93 3.55 15.07 -21.87
CA MET A 93 2.23 15.30 -21.27
C MET A 93 1.91 16.79 -21.10
N SER A 94 0.62 17.12 -21.15
CA SER A 94 0.16 18.48 -20.84
C SER A 94 0.44 18.86 -19.38
N GLU A 95 0.34 20.15 -19.05
CA GLU A 95 0.40 20.61 -17.66
C GLU A 95 -0.71 19.97 -16.80
N GLY A 96 -1.92 19.83 -17.36
CA GLY A 96 -3.06 19.25 -16.65
C GLY A 96 -2.84 17.79 -16.28
N MET A 97 -2.35 16.98 -17.23
CA MET A 97 -1.99 15.58 -16.99
C MET A 97 -0.84 15.48 -15.99
N ARG A 98 0.22 16.28 -16.13
CA ARG A 98 1.34 16.30 -15.18
C ARG A 98 0.84 16.52 -13.75
N ARG A 99 0.03 17.57 -13.56
CA ARG A 99 -0.55 17.89 -12.25
C ARG A 99 -1.44 16.77 -11.74
N TYR A 100 -2.23 16.15 -12.61
CA TYR A 100 -3.06 15.00 -12.23
C TYR A 100 -2.23 13.84 -11.67
N LEU A 101 -1.15 13.46 -12.37
CA LEU A 101 -0.27 12.37 -11.96
C LEU A 101 0.53 12.69 -10.69
N GLU A 102 0.91 13.95 -10.49
CA GLU A 102 1.51 14.43 -9.24
C GLU A 102 0.53 14.34 -8.07
N GLN A 103 -0.74 14.72 -8.26
CA GLN A 103 -1.76 14.58 -7.22
C GLN A 103 -2.01 13.11 -6.85
N LEU A 104 -1.97 12.19 -7.81
CA LEU A 104 -2.04 10.76 -7.52
C LEU A 104 -0.85 10.26 -6.69
N GLN A 105 0.37 10.74 -6.97
CA GLN A 105 1.54 10.42 -6.13
C GLN A 105 1.37 10.98 -4.72
N LEU A 106 0.96 12.25 -4.59
CA LEU A 106 0.71 12.87 -3.29
C LEU A 106 -0.37 12.13 -2.49
N PHE A 107 -1.43 11.67 -3.16
CA PHE A 107 -2.44 10.82 -2.55
C PHE A 107 -1.83 9.51 -2.02
N ALA A 108 -1.07 8.78 -2.84
CA ALA A 108 -0.46 7.52 -2.43
C ALA A 108 0.55 7.71 -1.27
N SER A 109 1.39 8.73 -1.34
CA SER A 109 2.37 9.04 -0.28
C SER A 109 1.68 9.50 1.01
N GLY A 110 0.67 10.36 0.93
CA GLY A 110 -0.11 10.79 2.08
C GLY A 110 -0.88 9.65 2.73
N TYR A 111 -1.47 8.77 1.92
CA TYR A 111 -2.13 7.55 2.39
C TYR A 111 -1.15 6.60 3.10
N SER A 112 0.06 6.44 2.56
CA SER A 112 1.11 5.62 3.17
C SER A 112 1.58 6.17 4.50
N PHE A 113 1.79 7.49 4.57
CA PHE A 113 2.11 8.16 5.83
C PHE A 113 1.00 7.98 6.87
N TRP A 114 -0.26 8.14 6.46
CA TRP A 114 -1.39 7.91 7.35
C TRP A 114 -1.46 6.45 7.82
N CYS A 115 -1.24 5.46 6.95
CA CYS A 115 -1.22 4.06 7.37
C CYS A 115 -0.10 3.76 8.37
N ALA A 116 1.06 4.39 8.22
CA ALA A 116 2.19 4.21 9.13
C ALA A 116 2.00 4.88 10.50
N THR A 117 1.13 5.88 10.61
CA THR A 117 1.05 6.75 11.80
C THR A 117 -0.32 6.80 12.46
N ALA A 118 -1.37 6.30 11.80
CA ALA A 118 -2.72 6.41 12.32
C ALA A 118 -2.91 5.49 13.54
N PRO A 119 -3.60 5.96 14.60
CA PRO A 119 -3.96 5.13 15.76
C PRO A 119 -4.75 3.87 15.39
N ARG A 120 -5.39 3.85 14.21
CA ARG A 120 -6.05 2.68 13.65
C ARG A 120 -5.11 1.47 13.58
N TYR A 121 -3.86 1.67 13.20
CA TYR A 121 -2.89 0.59 12.97
C TYR A 121 -1.94 0.40 14.15
N ILE A 122 -1.51 1.50 14.79
CA ILE A 122 -0.55 1.47 15.91
C ILE A 122 -1.08 0.70 17.12
N ARG A 123 -2.36 0.90 17.50
CA ARG A 123 -2.92 0.24 18.70
C ARG A 123 -2.82 -1.29 18.65
N ALA A 124 -2.94 -1.89 17.47
CA ALA A 124 -2.81 -3.33 17.32
C ALA A 124 -1.36 -3.81 17.43
N GLN A 125 -0.39 -2.98 17.02
CA GLN A 125 1.04 -3.25 17.24
C GLN A 125 1.37 -3.19 18.73
N ASP A 126 0.94 -2.13 19.43
CA ASP A 126 1.18 -1.97 20.87
C ASP A 126 0.64 -3.15 21.70
N LEU A 127 -0.55 -3.64 21.37
CA LEU A 127 -1.16 -4.79 22.05
C LEU A 127 -0.33 -6.07 21.89
N LEU A 128 0.11 -6.36 20.66
CA LEU A 128 0.93 -7.55 20.38
C LEU A 128 2.31 -7.49 21.02
N GLU A 129 2.94 -6.31 21.07
CA GLU A 129 4.22 -6.12 21.75
C GLU A 129 4.06 -6.34 23.26
N SER A 130 2.99 -5.82 23.87
CA SER A 130 2.71 -5.98 25.30
C SER A 130 2.44 -7.42 25.75
N ASP A 131 1.83 -8.24 24.90
CA ASP A 131 1.61 -9.68 25.17
C ASP A 131 2.91 -10.48 25.04
N SER A 132 3.80 -10.08 24.13
CA SER A 132 5.08 -10.77 23.94
C SER A 132 6.02 -10.60 25.14
N ASP A 133 6.07 -9.41 25.73
CA ASP A 133 6.90 -9.11 26.91
C ASP A 133 6.40 -9.85 28.17
N GLN A 134 5.08 -10.05 28.31
CA GLN A 134 4.52 -10.81 29.43
C GLN A 134 4.80 -12.32 29.32
N SER A 135 4.91 -12.84 28.09
CA SER A 135 5.20 -14.26 27.87
C SER A 135 6.67 -14.63 28.16
N SER A 136 7.61 -13.68 28.09
CA SER A 136 9.03 -13.92 28.36
C SER A 136 9.41 -13.91 29.85
N ASP A 137 8.55 -13.40 30.73
CA ASP A 137 8.79 -13.31 32.18
C ASP A 137 8.28 -14.55 32.97
N SER A 138 7.85 -15.61 32.26
CA SER A 138 7.16 -16.77 32.85
C SER A 138 8.01 -18.06 32.98
N ASP A 139 9.35 -17.97 32.86
CA ASP A 139 10.26 -19.13 32.97
C ASP A 139 11.10 -19.13 34.27
#